data_AF-A0A6I2V4M9-F1
#
_entry.id   AF-A0A6I2V4M9-F1
#
_cell.length_a   1.000
_cell.length_b   1.000
_cell.length_c   1.000
_cell.angle_alpha   90.00
_cell.angle_beta   90.00
_cell.angle_gamma   90.00
#
_symmetry.space_group_name_H-M   'P 1'
#
loop_
_entity.id
_entity.type
_entity.pdbx_description
1 polymer ?
#
loop_
_entity_poly.entity_id
_entity_poly.type
_entity_poly.pdbx_seq_one_letter_code
_entity_poly.pdbx_strand_id
1 'polypeptide(L)'
;MQKQPTAPVANLEKKSNFVVDFNTVPVMAKPAIQAAIDTWSENFASKVDVKVSISWARASNYGVLAAASSVSNFVFPEAPDKTLYYASALANSIAGRDLDKNKPEMEITITSTAPWYYGTDGNCPKNLYDLQSVILHEMGHGLGFISGSYYDEFSGAARIDQPTPFDAYVQLPDGRRLADMPSPSVETGRALTTSLSWSGENAIKANNNVKPKLYTPAPYEGGSSVSHLDEATFKDSLLDEVMTPNLDSGEVFHSPGPLLLAMFEDMRTKPPAGVSYSLPQ
;
A
#
# COMPACT_ATOMS: atom_id res chain seq x y z
N MET A 1 34.49 -3.93 5.66
CA MET A 1 33.10 -3.44 5.82
C MET A 1 33.14 -1.92 5.82
N GLN A 2 32.85 -1.30 4.69
CA GLN A 2 32.75 0.16 4.59
C GLN A 2 31.43 0.57 5.26
N LYS A 3 31.51 1.38 6.32
CA LYS A 3 30.35 2.07 6.88
C LYS A 3 29.68 2.87 5.78
N GLN A 4 28.38 2.66 5.60
CA GLN A 4 27.55 3.60 4.83
C GLN A 4 27.75 5.00 5.42
N PRO A 5 27.98 6.02 4.58
CA PRO A 5 27.95 7.39 5.04
C PRO A 5 26.52 7.71 5.47
N THR A 6 26.31 7.89 6.78
CA THR A 6 25.10 8.52 7.31
C THR A 6 25.08 9.95 6.79
N ALA A 7 24.15 10.26 5.89
CA ALA A 7 23.87 11.64 5.51
C ALA A 7 23.56 12.46 6.78
N PRO A 8 23.99 13.73 6.86
CA PRO A 8 23.62 14.59 7.97
C PRO A 8 22.10 14.69 8.04
N VAL A 9 21.52 14.40 9.21
CA VAL A 9 20.09 14.53 9.49
C VAL A 9 19.75 16.02 9.45
N ALA A 10 19.49 16.55 8.26
CA ALA A 10 18.71 17.76 8.13
C ALA A 10 17.36 17.44 8.78
N ASN A 11 16.88 18.31 9.68
CA ASN A 11 15.50 18.26 10.15
C ASN A 11 14.60 18.37 8.92
N LEU A 12 14.23 17.24 8.31
CA LEU A 12 13.22 17.17 7.27
C LEU A 12 11.93 17.65 7.93
N GLU A 13 11.42 18.78 7.46
CA GLU A 13 10.15 19.31 7.95
C GLU A 13 9.07 18.24 7.69
N LYS A 14 8.40 17.79 8.76
CA LYS A 14 7.32 16.81 8.66
C LYS A 14 6.24 17.35 7.71
N LYS A 15 5.83 16.54 6.73
CA LYS A 15 4.81 16.88 5.73
C LYS A 15 3.38 16.63 6.22
N SER A 16 3.23 15.88 7.29
CA SER A 16 1.94 15.59 7.94
C SER A 16 2.12 15.25 9.41
N ASN A 17 1.01 15.23 10.13
CA ASN A 17 0.94 14.78 11.52
C ASN A 17 0.11 13.48 11.58
N PHE A 18 0.64 12.46 12.25
CA PHE A 18 -0.04 11.19 12.49
C PHE A 18 -0.40 11.09 13.96
N VAL A 19 -1.67 10.86 14.26
CA VAL A 19 -2.21 10.76 15.62
C VAL A 19 -2.55 9.30 15.90
N VAL A 20 -1.83 8.67 16.81
CA VAL A 20 -1.85 7.21 16.96
C VAL A 20 -2.55 6.81 18.24
N ASP A 21 -3.50 5.89 18.12
CA ASP A 21 -4.13 5.19 19.23
C ASP A 21 -3.56 3.77 19.35
N PHE A 22 -2.92 3.47 20.47
CA PHE A 22 -2.30 2.18 20.75
C PHE A 22 -3.22 1.30 21.59
N ASN A 23 -3.89 0.37 20.94
CA ASN A 23 -4.76 -0.63 21.55
C ASN A 23 -3.97 -1.92 21.79
N THR A 24 -3.84 -2.35 23.05
CA THR A 24 -3.11 -3.57 23.48
C THR A 24 -1.63 -3.68 23.10
N VAL A 25 -1.06 -2.69 22.41
CA VAL A 25 0.35 -2.69 21.96
C VAL A 25 1.31 -2.61 23.16
N PRO A 26 2.23 -3.58 23.31
CA PRO A 26 3.19 -3.59 24.41
C PRO A 26 4.19 -2.44 24.28
N VAL A 27 4.66 -1.90 25.41
CA VAL A 27 5.57 -0.74 25.47
C VAL A 27 6.83 -0.94 24.61
N MET A 28 7.37 -2.16 24.58
CA MET A 28 8.56 -2.51 23.79
C MET A 28 8.38 -2.38 22.28
N ALA A 29 7.15 -2.49 21.76
CA ALA A 29 6.87 -2.41 20.32
C ALA A 29 6.67 -0.96 19.82
N LYS A 30 6.26 -0.06 20.72
CA LYS A 30 5.90 1.32 20.37
C LYS A 30 7.02 2.11 19.68
N PRO A 31 8.31 1.99 20.06
CA PRO A 31 9.39 2.71 19.38
C PRO A 31 9.54 2.34 17.90
N ALA A 32 9.49 1.05 17.56
CA ALA A 32 9.60 0.60 16.17
C ALA A 32 8.38 1.03 15.33
N ILE A 33 7.18 0.95 15.91
CA ILE A 33 5.96 1.46 15.28
C ILE A 33 6.07 2.97 15.05
N GLN A 34 6.51 3.73 16.06
CA GLN A 34 6.69 5.18 15.96
C GLN A 34 7.72 5.57 14.90
N ALA A 35 8.81 4.80 14.74
CA ALA A 35 9.79 5.05 13.70
C ALA A 35 9.20 4.93 12.29
N ALA A 36 8.36 3.92 12.02
CA ALA A 36 7.63 3.81 10.76
C ALA A 36 6.65 4.98 10.53
N ILE A 37 5.94 5.40 11.58
CA ILE A 37 5.05 6.56 11.55
C ILE A 37 5.81 7.85 11.26
N ASP A 38 6.98 8.05 11.88
CA ASP A 38 7.82 9.22 11.65
C ASP A 38 8.30 9.25 10.19
N THR A 39 8.73 8.11 9.64
CA THR A 39 9.06 7.98 8.21
C THR A 39 7.87 8.37 7.32
N TRP A 40 6.65 7.90 7.61
CA TRP A 40 5.47 8.33 6.83
C TRP A 40 5.12 9.80 7.03
N SER A 41 5.33 10.37 8.21
CA SER A 41 5.11 11.80 8.49
C SER A 41 6.02 12.71 7.66
N GLU A 42 7.20 12.24 7.28
CA GLU A 42 8.15 12.95 6.41
C GLU A 42 7.82 12.79 4.92
N ASN A 43 7.02 11.79 4.55
CA ASN A 43 6.85 11.37 3.17
C ASN A 43 5.42 11.56 2.63
N PHE A 44 4.40 11.43 3.46
CA PHE A 44 3.00 11.64 3.07
C PHE A 44 2.57 13.08 3.39
N ALA A 45 2.24 13.86 2.37
CA ALA A 45 1.78 15.24 2.55
C ALA A 45 0.30 15.31 2.94
N SER A 46 0.00 15.97 4.08
CA SER A 46 -1.37 16.27 4.51
C SER A 46 -1.38 17.45 5.47
N LYS A 47 -2.34 18.36 5.28
CA LYS A 47 -2.66 19.44 6.23
C LYS A 47 -3.69 19.03 7.28
N VAL A 48 -4.21 17.81 7.17
CA VAL A 48 -5.18 17.20 8.08
C VAL A 48 -4.46 16.08 8.83
N ASP A 49 -4.67 15.98 10.13
CA ASP A 49 -4.14 14.88 10.94
C ASP A 49 -4.58 13.53 10.37
N VAL A 50 -3.66 12.57 10.32
CA VAL A 50 -3.94 11.18 9.94
C VAL A 50 -4.04 10.35 11.22
N LYS A 51 -5.25 9.97 11.61
CA LYS A 51 -5.52 9.16 12.80
C LYS A 51 -5.32 7.68 12.47
N VAL A 52 -4.55 6.99 13.31
CA VAL A 52 -4.19 5.58 13.13
C VAL A 52 -4.59 4.80 14.37
N SER A 53 -5.38 3.74 14.21
CA SER A 53 -5.64 2.79 15.31
C SER A 53 -4.78 1.55 15.12
N ILE A 54 -3.99 1.21 16.13
CA ILE A 54 -3.05 0.08 16.07
C ILE A 54 -3.40 -0.91 17.18
N SER A 55 -3.70 -2.15 16.79
CA SER A 55 -4.04 -3.24 17.69
C SER A 55 -2.97 -4.32 17.72
N TRP A 56 -2.74 -4.93 18.89
CA TRP A 56 -1.83 -6.07 19.06
C TRP A 56 -2.63 -7.32 19.41
N ALA A 57 -2.79 -8.23 18.45
CA ALA A 57 -3.70 -9.37 18.56
C ALA A 57 -3.13 -10.64 17.93
N ARG A 58 -3.62 -11.80 18.35
CA ARG A 58 -3.19 -13.07 17.74
C ARG A 58 -3.81 -13.16 16.34
N ALA A 59 -2.99 -13.45 15.31
CA ALA A 59 -3.50 -13.66 13.96
C ALA A 59 -4.46 -14.85 13.88
N SER A 60 -5.48 -14.72 13.04
CA SER A 60 -6.37 -15.81 12.64
C SER A 60 -5.73 -16.73 11.59
N ASN A 61 -4.82 -16.19 10.78
CA ASN A 61 -4.16 -16.88 9.67
C ASN A 61 -2.68 -17.09 9.97
N TYR A 62 -2.15 -18.25 9.59
CA TYR A 62 -0.71 -18.51 9.65
C TYR A 62 0.02 -17.68 8.60
N GLY A 63 1.21 -17.18 8.93
CA GLY A 63 2.07 -16.44 8.00
C GLY A 63 1.78 -14.94 7.86
N VAL A 64 0.66 -14.43 8.40
CA VAL A 64 0.35 -12.99 8.36
C VAL A 64 1.06 -12.28 9.52
N LEU A 65 1.98 -11.37 9.19
CA LEU A 65 2.76 -10.59 10.17
C LEU A 65 1.96 -9.42 10.73
N ALA A 66 1.25 -8.71 9.86
CA ALA A 66 0.28 -7.69 10.22
C ALA A 66 -0.73 -7.56 9.07
N ALA A 67 -1.75 -6.74 9.28
CA ALA A 67 -2.68 -6.35 8.24
C ALA A 67 -3.17 -4.93 8.50
N ALA A 68 -3.28 -4.15 7.44
CA ALA A 68 -3.83 -2.81 7.50
C ALA A 68 -4.80 -2.49 6.35
N SER A 69 -5.69 -1.54 6.63
CA SER A 69 -6.61 -1.00 5.64
C SER A 69 -7.03 0.41 6.03
N SER A 70 -7.53 1.16 5.06
CA SER A 70 -8.30 2.36 5.35
C SER A 70 -9.64 1.99 5.98
N VAL A 71 -10.04 2.69 7.04
CA VAL A 71 -11.32 2.42 7.74
C VAL A 71 -12.53 2.80 6.88
N SER A 72 -12.37 3.77 6.00
CA SER A 72 -13.42 4.22 5.09
C SER A 72 -12.82 4.68 3.78
N ASN A 73 -13.60 4.55 2.72
CA ASN A 73 -13.30 5.10 1.41
C ASN A 73 -14.37 6.13 1.03
N PHE A 74 -13.96 7.24 0.41
CA PHE A 74 -14.84 8.36 0.12
C PHE A 74 -14.87 8.70 -1.37
N VAL A 75 -16.08 9.04 -1.83
CA VAL A 75 -16.31 9.89 -3.01
C VAL A 75 -16.63 11.28 -2.48
N PHE A 76 -15.96 12.32 -2.99
CA PHE A 76 -16.08 13.67 -2.46
C PHE A 76 -15.92 14.74 -3.56
N PRO A 77 -16.41 15.98 -3.35
CA PRO A 77 -16.46 17.00 -4.40
C PRO A 77 -15.11 17.42 -4.99
N GLU A 78 -14.04 17.32 -4.20
CA GLU A 78 -12.66 17.68 -4.57
C GLU A 78 -11.86 16.51 -5.16
N ALA A 79 -12.43 15.31 -5.22
CA ALA A 79 -11.75 14.13 -5.76
C ALA A 79 -11.28 14.37 -7.20
N PRO A 80 -10.01 14.04 -7.54
CA PRO A 80 -9.49 14.14 -8.89
C PRO A 80 -10.35 13.38 -9.91
N ASP A 81 -10.84 12.20 -9.54
CA ASP A 81 -11.93 11.53 -10.22
C ASP A 81 -13.09 11.24 -9.27
N LYS A 82 -14.27 11.75 -9.58
CA LYS A 82 -15.47 11.65 -8.74
C LYS A 82 -16.18 10.31 -8.87
N THR A 83 -15.71 9.41 -9.74
CA THR A 83 -16.25 8.05 -9.84
C THR A 83 -15.45 7.03 -9.02
N LEU A 84 -14.35 7.45 -8.39
CA LEU A 84 -13.46 6.59 -7.62
C LEU A 84 -13.57 6.81 -6.12
N TYR A 85 -13.22 5.78 -5.37
CA TYR A 85 -13.28 5.73 -3.91
C TYR A 85 -11.86 5.87 -3.35
N TYR A 86 -11.61 6.91 -2.57
CA TYR A 86 -10.30 7.23 -2.01
C TYR A 86 -10.21 6.81 -0.55
N ALA A 87 -9.13 6.12 -0.17
CA ALA A 87 -8.80 5.80 1.22
C ALA A 87 -8.86 7.05 2.11
N SER A 88 -9.40 6.92 3.33
CA SER A 88 -9.69 8.06 4.22
C SER A 88 -8.54 9.07 4.34
N ALA A 89 -7.31 8.62 4.60
CA ALA A 89 -6.15 9.50 4.71
C ALA A 89 -5.87 10.27 3.42
N LEU A 90 -5.91 9.58 2.27
CA LEU A 90 -5.71 10.21 0.97
C LEU A 90 -6.84 11.19 0.65
N ALA A 91 -8.09 10.80 0.87
CA ALA A 91 -9.27 11.64 0.66
C ALA A 91 -9.21 12.92 1.52
N ASN A 92 -8.92 12.80 2.81
CA ASN A 92 -8.77 13.94 3.73
C ASN A 92 -7.63 14.87 3.28
N SER A 93 -6.49 14.31 2.85
CA SER A 93 -5.36 15.11 2.39
C SER A 93 -5.69 15.94 1.14
N ILE A 94 -6.48 15.39 0.21
CA ILE A 94 -6.92 16.06 -1.02
C ILE A 94 -8.02 17.08 -0.71
N ALA A 95 -9.00 16.71 0.11
CA ALA A 95 -10.13 17.57 0.48
C ALA A 95 -9.72 18.75 1.37
N GLY A 96 -8.54 18.68 2.01
CA GLY A 96 -8.06 19.68 2.96
C GLY A 96 -8.87 19.75 4.26
N ARG A 97 -9.69 18.73 4.53
CA ARG A 97 -10.53 18.60 5.73
C ARG A 97 -10.73 17.12 6.08
N ASP A 98 -10.99 16.86 7.36
CA ASP A 98 -11.43 15.55 7.85
C ASP A 98 -12.88 15.29 7.40
N LEU A 99 -13.08 14.25 6.59
CA LEU A 99 -14.37 13.84 6.03
C LEU A 99 -15.22 13.00 7.01
N ASP A 100 -14.61 12.36 8.01
CA ASP A 100 -15.31 11.65 9.09
C ASP A 100 -14.55 11.73 10.42
N LYS A 101 -14.85 12.77 11.19
CA LYS A 101 -14.16 13.09 12.44
C LYS A 101 -14.27 12.00 13.53
N ASN A 102 -15.24 11.10 13.40
CA ASN A 102 -15.55 10.10 14.43
C ASN A 102 -14.74 8.80 14.28
N LYS A 103 -14.05 8.62 13.16
CA LYS A 103 -13.28 7.41 12.87
C LYS A 103 -11.81 7.75 12.64
N PRO A 104 -10.89 6.81 12.89
CA PRO A 104 -9.53 6.94 12.40
C PRO A 104 -9.50 6.74 10.88
N GLU A 105 -8.43 7.22 10.23
CA GLU A 105 -8.25 7.05 8.80
C GLU A 105 -7.84 5.62 8.43
N MET A 106 -7.03 4.99 9.27
CA MET A 106 -6.50 3.64 9.03
C MET A 106 -6.45 2.81 10.32
N GLU A 107 -6.55 1.50 10.12
CA GLU A 107 -6.43 0.49 11.17
C GLU A 107 -5.32 -0.49 10.82
N ILE A 108 -4.50 -0.83 11.81
CA ILE A 108 -3.41 -1.81 11.71
C ILE A 108 -3.59 -2.85 12.81
N THR A 109 -3.59 -4.13 12.45
CA THR A 109 -3.55 -5.24 13.40
C THR A 109 -2.22 -5.97 13.27
N ILE A 110 -1.44 -6.00 14.35
CA ILE A 110 -0.12 -6.62 14.40
C ILE A 110 -0.25 -7.99 15.08
N THR A 111 0.34 -9.01 14.46
CA THR A 111 0.33 -10.38 14.97
C THR A 111 1.17 -10.51 16.23
N SER A 112 0.52 -10.67 17.38
CA SER A 112 1.16 -10.65 18.69
C SER A 112 2.14 -11.78 18.97
N THR A 113 2.05 -12.87 18.19
CA THR A 113 2.84 -14.10 18.36
C THR A 113 3.97 -14.24 17.33
N ALA A 114 4.13 -13.30 16.41
CA ALA A 114 5.23 -13.34 15.46
C ALA A 114 6.57 -13.03 16.15
N PRO A 115 7.70 -13.58 15.64
CA PRO A 115 9.01 -13.36 16.23
C PRO A 115 9.55 -11.97 15.85
N TRP A 116 9.16 -10.95 16.63
CA TRP A 116 9.49 -9.56 16.34
C TRP A 116 10.90 -9.13 16.75
N TYR A 117 11.53 -8.34 15.89
CA TYR A 117 12.63 -7.46 16.21
C TYR A 117 12.10 -6.05 16.46
N TYR A 118 12.42 -5.50 17.65
CA TYR A 118 11.91 -4.20 18.11
C TYR A 118 12.92 -3.05 17.96
N GLY A 119 14.13 -3.34 17.49
CA GLY A 119 15.14 -2.31 17.24
C GLY A 119 14.81 -1.51 15.99
N THR A 120 15.37 -0.30 15.92
CA THR A 120 15.22 0.64 14.79
C THR A 120 16.58 0.98 14.18
N ASP A 121 17.57 0.12 14.39
CA ASP A 121 18.97 0.33 14.01
C ASP A 121 19.36 -0.36 12.70
N GLY A 122 18.40 -1.08 12.10
CA GLY A 122 18.56 -1.86 10.88
C GLY A 122 19.31 -3.18 11.04
N ASN A 123 19.55 -3.66 12.27
CA ASN A 123 20.30 -4.89 12.55
C ASN A 123 19.38 -6.08 12.91
N CYS A 124 18.26 -6.23 12.21
CA CYS A 124 17.32 -7.32 12.45
C CYS A 124 18.01 -8.70 12.28
N PRO A 125 18.00 -9.57 13.31
CA PRO A 125 18.54 -10.92 13.19
C PRO A 125 17.74 -11.76 12.20
N LYS A 126 18.43 -12.68 11.51
CA LYS A 126 17.85 -13.58 10.48
C LYS A 126 16.70 -14.49 10.96
N ASN A 127 16.41 -14.55 12.25
CA ASN A 127 15.35 -15.38 12.82
C ASN A 127 14.17 -14.55 13.38
N LEU A 128 14.19 -13.23 13.17
CA LEU A 128 13.15 -12.29 13.59
C LEU A 128 12.65 -11.51 12.36
N TYR A 129 11.48 -10.88 12.50
CA TYR A 129 10.93 -9.94 11.52
C TYR A 129 11.08 -8.52 12.04
N ASP A 130 11.56 -7.60 11.20
CA ASP A 130 11.73 -6.19 11.56
C ASP A 130 10.37 -5.51 11.69
N LEU A 131 9.97 -5.16 12.91
CA LEU A 131 8.65 -4.59 13.16
C LEU A 131 8.48 -3.23 12.47
N GLN A 132 9.53 -2.41 12.40
CA GLN A 132 9.46 -1.11 11.71
C GLN A 132 9.16 -1.29 10.22
N SER A 133 9.85 -2.22 9.55
CA SER A 133 9.65 -2.54 8.13
C SER A 133 8.22 -3.02 7.86
N VAL A 134 7.71 -3.96 8.68
CA VAL A 134 6.32 -4.43 8.55
C VAL A 134 5.32 -3.27 8.72
N ILE A 135 5.47 -2.42 9.74
CA ILE A 135 4.53 -1.30 9.93
C ILE A 135 4.62 -0.28 8.79
N LEU A 136 5.82 -0.05 8.24
CA LEU A 136 6.01 0.82 7.10
C LEU A 136 5.23 0.33 5.88
N HIS A 137 5.29 -0.97 5.60
CA HIS A 137 4.52 -1.67 4.56
C HIS A 137 3.01 -1.55 4.81
N GLU A 138 2.55 -1.92 6.00
CA GLU A 138 1.12 -1.89 6.35
C GLU A 138 0.51 -0.48 6.25
N MET A 139 1.26 0.55 6.67
CA MET A 139 0.82 1.93 6.50
C MET A 139 0.67 2.31 5.02
N GLY A 140 1.46 1.73 4.11
CA GLY A 140 1.26 1.87 2.67
C GLY A 140 -0.13 1.41 2.23
N HIS A 141 -0.58 0.23 2.68
CA HIS A 141 -1.95 -0.23 2.44
C HIS A 141 -3.00 0.71 3.05
N GLY A 142 -2.81 1.10 4.33
CA GLY A 142 -3.72 2.01 5.02
C GLY A 142 -3.87 3.39 4.35
N LEU A 143 -2.83 3.85 3.65
CA LEU A 143 -2.82 5.11 2.90
C LEU A 143 -3.45 5.00 1.50
N GLY A 144 -3.77 3.78 1.03
CA GLY A 144 -4.49 3.55 -0.22
C GLY A 144 -3.72 2.76 -1.29
N PHE A 145 -2.56 2.16 -0.96
CA PHE A 145 -1.91 1.20 -1.84
C PHE A 145 -2.61 -0.16 -1.74
N ILE A 146 -3.84 -0.26 -2.24
CA ILE A 146 -4.64 -1.49 -2.17
C ILE A 146 -5.69 -1.51 -3.27
N SER A 147 -5.89 -2.66 -3.90
CA SER A 147 -6.93 -2.87 -4.89
C SER A 147 -8.28 -3.16 -4.22
N GLY A 148 -9.38 -2.62 -4.77
CA GLY A 148 -10.75 -2.97 -4.40
C GLY A 148 -11.26 -4.28 -5.02
N SER A 149 -10.35 -5.12 -5.52
CA SER A 149 -10.70 -6.37 -6.19
C SER A 149 -11.09 -7.48 -5.23
N TYR A 150 -12.07 -8.29 -5.65
CA TYR A 150 -12.46 -9.53 -4.99
C TYR A 150 -12.44 -10.67 -6.01
N TYR A 151 -11.80 -11.77 -5.65
CA TYR A 151 -11.73 -12.99 -6.46
C TYR A 151 -12.53 -14.12 -5.81
N ASP A 152 -13.39 -14.78 -6.60
CA ASP A 152 -14.13 -15.96 -6.19
C ASP A 152 -13.41 -17.23 -6.67
N GLU A 153 -12.75 -17.94 -5.77
CA GLU A 153 -11.96 -19.13 -6.11
C GLU A 153 -12.79 -20.27 -6.71
N PHE A 154 -14.07 -20.36 -6.36
CA PHE A 154 -14.95 -21.43 -6.84
C PHE A 154 -15.33 -21.26 -8.32
N SER A 155 -15.72 -20.05 -8.72
CA SER A 155 -16.13 -19.75 -10.10
C SER A 155 -15.00 -19.24 -11.00
N GLY A 156 -13.89 -18.77 -10.41
CA GLY A 156 -12.84 -18.06 -11.12
C GLY A 156 -13.27 -16.67 -11.63
N ALA A 157 -14.41 -16.16 -11.16
CA ALA A 157 -14.86 -14.81 -11.44
C ALA A 157 -14.31 -13.81 -10.42
N ALA A 158 -14.15 -12.56 -10.84
CA ALA A 158 -13.79 -11.48 -9.95
C ALA A 158 -14.66 -10.24 -10.18
N ARG A 159 -14.65 -9.35 -9.20
CA ARG A 159 -15.30 -8.04 -9.26
C ARG A 159 -14.37 -6.97 -8.72
N ILE A 160 -14.53 -5.75 -9.21
CA ILE A 160 -13.90 -4.55 -8.68
C ILE A 160 -15.00 -3.76 -7.97
N ASP A 161 -15.04 -3.86 -6.65
CA ASP A 161 -16.01 -3.12 -5.83
C ASP A 161 -15.40 -1.78 -5.44
N GLN A 162 -16.18 -0.70 -5.51
CA GLN A 162 -15.72 0.65 -5.12
C GLN A 162 -14.33 0.99 -5.71
N PRO A 163 -14.19 1.03 -7.06
CA PRO A 163 -12.89 1.16 -7.69
C PRO A 163 -12.10 2.35 -7.14
N THR A 164 -10.86 2.09 -6.77
CA THR A 164 -9.97 3.07 -6.15
C THR A 164 -9.09 3.75 -7.21
N PRO A 165 -8.39 4.85 -6.86
CA PRO A 165 -7.30 5.36 -7.69
C PRO A 165 -6.28 4.29 -8.05
N PHE A 166 -5.95 3.39 -7.12
CA PHE A 166 -5.06 2.27 -7.37
C PHE A 166 -5.57 1.43 -8.55
N ASP A 167 -6.82 0.94 -8.49
CA ASP A 167 -7.42 0.13 -9.56
C ASP A 167 -7.49 0.87 -10.91
N ALA A 168 -7.65 2.19 -10.88
CA ALA A 168 -7.69 3.01 -12.10
C ALA A 168 -6.30 3.22 -12.73
N TYR A 169 -5.22 3.16 -11.95
CA TYR A 169 -3.85 3.19 -12.49
C TYR A 169 -3.33 1.80 -12.87
N VAL A 170 -3.93 0.73 -12.35
CA VAL A 170 -3.62 -0.65 -12.78
C VAL A 170 -4.10 -0.88 -14.21
N GLN A 171 -3.22 -1.40 -15.05
CA GLN A 171 -3.46 -1.59 -16.48
C GLN A 171 -3.18 -3.03 -16.91
N LEU A 172 -4.10 -3.55 -17.74
CA LEU A 172 -3.97 -4.81 -18.46
C LEU A 172 -2.98 -4.69 -19.63
N PRO A 173 -2.47 -5.81 -20.18
CA PRO A 173 -1.58 -5.79 -21.35
C PRO A 173 -2.20 -5.14 -22.60
N ASP A 174 -3.52 -5.17 -22.73
CA ASP A 174 -4.27 -4.55 -23.83
C ASP A 174 -4.53 -3.05 -23.63
N GLY A 175 -4.07 -2.48 -22.52
CA GLY A 175 -4.19 -1.06 -22.21
C GLY A 175 -5.46 -0.67 -21.45
N ARG A 176 -6.40 -1.60 -21.19
CA ARG A 176 -7.56 -1.32 -20.34
C ARG A 176 -7.15 -1.11 -18.89
N ARG A 177 -7.91 -0.29 -18.16
CA ARG A 177 -7.76 -0.12 -16.71
C ARG A 177 -8.46 -1.26 -16.01
N LEU A 178 -7.91 -1.69 -14.87
CA LEU A 178 -8.56 -2.70 -14.05
C LEU A 178 -9.93 -2.20 -13.56
N ALA A 179 -10.03 -0.92 -13.19
CA ALA A 179 -11.28 -0.27 -12.78
C ALA A 179 -12.41 -0.30 -13.84
N ASP A 180 -12.11 -0.52 -15.13
CA ASP A 180 -13.10 -0.55 -16.21
C ASP A 180 -13.52 -1.98 -16.61
N MET A 181 -12.97 -3.00 -15.94
CA MET A 181 -13.25 -4.39 -16.28
C MET A 181 -14.69 -4.81 -15.92
N PRO A 182 -15.33 -5.71 -16.69
CA PRO A 182 -16.68 -6.18 -16.40
C PRO A 182 -16.77 -6.84 -15.01
N SER A 183 -17.69 -6.37 -14.17
CA SER A 183 -17.73 -6.72 -12.74
C SER A 183 -19.15 -7.11 -12.31
N PRO A 184 -19.41 -8.34 -11.82
CA PRO A 184 -18.50 -9.50 -11.75
C PRO A 184 -18.31 -10.20 -13.10
N SER A 185 -17.11 -10.74 -13.37
CA SER A 185 -16.89 -11.61 -14.54
C SER A 185 -15.67 -12.55 -14.40
N VAL A 186 -15.68 -13.65 -15.16
CA VAL A 186 -14.51 -14.53 -15.34
C VAL A 186 -13.38 -13.82 -16.08
N GLU A 187 -13.70 -12.85 -16.93
CA GLU A 187 -12.69 -12.04 -17.61
C GLU A 187 -11.86 -11.24 -16.61
N THR A 188 -12.52 -10.57 -15.67
CA THR A 188 -11.84 -9.87 -14.56
C THR A 188 -11.06 -10.85 -13.71
N GLY A 189 -11.61 -12.03 -13.41
CA GLY A 189 -10.88 -13.06 -12.67
C GLY A 189 -9.56 -13.44 -13.32
N ARG A 190 -9.57 -13.69 -14.64
CA ARG A 190 -8.33 -13.96 -15.41
C ARG A 190 -7.36 -12.78 -15.41
N ALA A 191 -7.86 -11.55 -15.41
CA ALA A 191 -7.03 -10.36 -15.37
C ALA A 191 -6.23 -10.27 -14.05
N LEU A 192 -6.83 -10.66 -12.91
CA LEU A 192 -6.15 -10.63 -11.60
C LEU A 192 -5.02 -11.67 -11.46
N THR A 193 -5.01 -12.70 -12.31
CA THR A 193 -3.98 -13.75 -12.35
C THR A 193 -3.11 -13.68 -13.61
N THR A 194 -3.17 -12.56 -14.34
CA THR A 194 -2.36 -12.27 -15.53
C THR A 194 -1.55 -11.01 -15.26
N SER A 195 -0.42 -10.84 -15.95
CA SER A 195 0.45 -9.66 -15.79
C SER A 195 -0.32 -8.35 -15.81
N LEU A 196 -0.32 -7.64 -14.69
CA LEU A 196 -0.79 -6.28 -14.56
C LEU A 196 0.39 -5.33 -14.34
N SER A 197 0.21 -4.08 -14.75
CA SER A 197 1.25 -3.06 -14.62
C SER A 197 0.66 -1.71 -14.24
N TRP A 198 1.45 -0.87 -13.60
CA TRP A 198 1.05 0.49 -13.23
C TRP A 198 1.23 1.47 -14.39
N SER A 199 0.25 2.34 -14.61
CA SER A 199 0.20 3.27 -15.74
C SER A 199 0.49 4.75 -15.41
N GLY A 200 0.73 5.08 -14.14
CA GLY A 200 0.99 6.45 -13.71
C GLY A 200 2.37 6.97 -14.14
N GLU A 201 2.41 8.21 -14.64
CA GLU A 201 3.59 8.79 -15.28
C GLU A 201 4.74 8.99 -14.28
N ASN A 202 4.45 9.35 -13.02
CA ASN A 202 5.50 9.56 -12.02
C ASN A 202 6.18 8.24 -11.68
N ALA A 203 5.40 7.19 -11.43
CA ALA A 203 5.94 5.87 -11.12
C ALA A 203 6.67 5.24 -12.30
N ILE A 204 6.17 5.40 -13.53
CA ILE A 204 6.89 4.99 -14.75
C ILE A 204 8.26 5.65 -14.80
N LYS A 205 8.33 6.97 -14.58
CA LYS A 205 9.59 7.71 -14.58
C LYS A 205 10.53 7.26 -13.46
N ALA A 206 10.01 7.04 -12.25
CA ALA A 206 10.76 6.53 -11.10
C ALA A 206 11.33 5.13 -11.37
N ASN A 207 10.59 4.31 -12.11
CA ASN A 207 11.01 2.97 -12.52
C ASN A 207 11.69 2.95 -13.91
N ASN A 208 12.58 3.92 -14.16
CA ASN A 208 13.41 3.99 -15.38
C ASN A 208 12.62 4.00 -16.71
N ASN A 209 11.46 4.66 -16.73
CA ASN A 209 10.52 4.71 -17.85
C ASN A 209 9.92 3.34 -18.24
N VAL A 210 9.88 2.40 -17.29
CA VAL A 210 9.23 1.09 -17.44
C VAL A 210 8.02 1.04 -16.51
N LYS A 211 6.88 0.55 -17.02
CA LYS A 211 5.69 0.35 -16.17
C LYS A 211 6.00 -0.61 -15.03
N PRO A 212 5.82 -0.20 -13.75
CA PRO A 212 5.99 -1.09 -12.61
C PRO A 212 5.09 -2.31 -12.75
N LYS A 213 5.67 -3.51 -12.59
CA LYS A 213 4.93 -4.75 -12.63
C LYS A 213 4.29 -5.03 -11.27
N LEU A 214 3.04 -5.49 -11.28
CA LEU A 214 2.31 -5.84 -10.07
C LEU A 214 2.34 -7.34 -9.82
N TYR A 215 2.21 -7.72 -8.55
CA TYR A 215 2.15 -9.11 -8.13
C TYR A 215 0.78 -9.71 -8.48
N THR A 216 0.76 -10.56 -9.51
CA THR A 216 -0.44 -11.25 -10.00
C THR A 216 -0.15 -12.74 -10.13
N PRO A 217 0.01 -13.47 -9.01
CA PRO A 217 0.32 -14.89 -9.03
C PRO A 217 -0.82 -15.70 -9.66
N ALA A 218 -0.48 -16.91 -10.08
CA ALA A 218 -1.42 -17.94 -10.50
C ALA A 218 -1.05 -19.23 -9.75
N PRO A 219 -1.87 -19.71 -8.79
CA PRO A 219 -3.21 -19.25 -8.45
C PRO A 219 -3.25 -17.85 -7.79
N TYR A 220 -4.44 -17.22 -7.79
CA TYR A 220 -4.69 -15.97 -7.07
C TYR A 220 -4.45 -16.18 -5.57
N GLU A 221 -3.75 -15.24 -4.95
CA GLU A 221 -3.49 -15.19 -3.51
C GLU A 221 -4.29 -14.05 -2.87
N GLY A 222 -5.29 -14.41 -2.05
CA GLY A 222 -6.13 -13.45 -1.34
C GLY A 222 -5.33 -12.60 -0.35
N GLY A 223 -5.55 -11.28 -0.38
CA GLY A 223 -4.80 -10.31 0.42
C GLY A 223 -3.49 -9.84 -0.21
N SER A 224 -2.93 -10.59 -1.16
CA SER A 224 -1.64 -10.25 -1.80
C SER A 224 -1.79 -9.82 -3.26
N SER A 225 -2.58 -10.55 -4.04
CA SER A 225 -2.66 -10.32 -5.48
C SER A 225 -3.16 -8.92 -5.81
N VAL A 226 -2.53 -8.30 -6.81
CA VAL A 226 -2.84 -6.97 -7.38
C VAL A 226 -2.45 -5.81 -6.45
N SER A 227 -2.50 -5.99 -5.13
CA SER A 227 -2.20 -4.97 -4.12
C SER A 227 -0.71 -4.86 -3.76
N HIS A 228 0.19 -5.48 -4.54
CA HIS A 228 1.64 -5.45 -4.31
C HIS A 228 2.42 -5.23 -5.62
N LEU A 229 3.64 -4.74 -5.49
CA LEU A 229 4.65 -4.79 -6.54
C LEU A 229 5.11 -6.24 -6.75
N ASP A 230 5.51 -6.57 -7.97
CA ASP A 230 5.95 -7.93 -8.32
C ASP A 230 7.20 -8.34 -7.52
N GLU A 231 7.02 -9.34 -6.64
CA GLU A 231 8.07 -9.93 -5.80
C GLU A 231 9.37 -10.19 -6.56
N ALA A 232 9.30 -10.94 -7.68
CA ALA A 232 10.49 -11.34 -8.44
C ALA A 232 11.23 -10.16 -9.09
N THR A 233 10.55 -9.02 -9.26
CA THR A 233 11.13 -7.80 -9.84
C THR A 233 11.74 -6.89 -8.77
N PHE A 234 11.11 -6.79 -7.59
CA PHE A 234 11.41 -5.72 -6.64
C PHE A 234 12.01 -6.16 -5.30
N LYS A 235 11.97 -7.46 -4.94
CA LYS A 235 12.46 -7.92 -3.62
C LYS A 235 13.95 -7.69 -3.37
N ASP A 236 14.76 -7.63 -4.43
CA ASP A 236 16.21 -7.38 -4.35
C ASP A 236 16.51 -5.90 -4.69
N SER A 237 15.48 -5.05 -4.77
CA SER A 237 15.63 -3.62 -5.01
C SER A 237 16.19 -2.94 -3.78
N LEU A 238 17.28 -2.20 -3.95
CA LEU A 238 17.90 -1.44 -2.84
C LEU A 238 16.98 -0.42 -2.18
N LEU A 239 15.91 0.02 -2.85
CA LEU A 239 15.04 1.09 -2.38
C LEU A 239 13.55 0.78 -2.48
N ASP A 240 13.12 -0.14 -3.36
CA ASP A 240 11.71 -0.28 -3.76
C ASP A 240 11.11 -1.66 -3.40
N GLU A 241 11.63 -2.31 -2.36
CA GLU A 241 11.14 -3.59 -1.84
C GLU A 241 9.90 -3.45 -0.94
N VAL A 242 9.61 -2.25 -0.40
CA VAL A 242 8.60 -2.03 0.65
C VAL A 242 7.22 -2.62 0.36
N MET A 243 6.73 -2.57 -0.88
CA MET A 243 5.40 -3.10 -1.26
C MET A 243 5.48 -4.42 -2.03
N THR A 244 6.55 -5.22 -1.87
CA THR A 244 6.50 -6.63 -2.25
C THR A 244 5.65 -7.42 -1.26
N PRO A 245 5.00 -8.52 -1.68
CA PRO A 245 4.05 -9.25 -0.84
C PRO A 245 4.72 -10.07 0.28
N ASN A 246 6.01 -10.38 0.17
CA ASN A 246 6.73 -11.16 1.18
C ASN A 246 7.79 -10.29 1.86
N LEU A 247 7.96 -10.54 3.16
CA LEU A 247 9.07 -10.02 3.95
C LEU A 247 9.77 -11.21 4.59
N ASP A 248 11.02 -11.45 4.20
CA ASP A 248 11.84 -12.53 4.73
C ASP A 248 12.34 -12.20 6.14
N SER A 249 12.53 -13.23 6.98
CA SER A 249 13.08 -13.01 8.33
C SER A 249 14.51 -12.43 8.24
N GLY A 250 14.72 -11.30 8.91
CA GLY A 250 15.96 -10.51 8.86
C GLY A 250 16.02 -9.49 7.73
N GLU A 251 15.01 -9.42 6.87
CA GLU A 251 14.86 -8.34 5.89
C GLU A 251 14.51 -7.02 6.58
N VAL A 252 15.03 -5.91 6.04
CA VAL A 252 14.94 -4.58 6.66
C VAL A 252 14.84 -3.50 5.58
N PHE A 253 13.76 -2.73 5.64
CA PHE A 253 13.59 -1.47 4.92
C PHE A 253 12.96 -0.40 5.81
N HIS A 254 13.61 0.75 5.93
CA HIS A 254 13.15 1.86 6.79
C HIS A 254 12.76 3.13 6.00
N SER A 255 12.59 3.00 4.67
CA SER A 255 12.16 4.08 3.78
C SER A 255 11.16 3.55 2.74
N PRO A 256 10.08 4.28 2.39
CA PRO A 256 9.09 3.87 1.39
C PRO A 256 9.65 3.55 0.00
N GLY A 257 10.78 4.15 -0.37
CA GLY A 257 11.35 4.04 -1.72
C GLY A 257 10.78 5.07 -2.71
N PRO A 258 11.56 5.48 -3.72
CA PRO A 258 11.12 6.45 -4.72
C PRO A 258 9.92 5.96 -5.54
N LEU A 259 9.81 4.65 -5.82
CA LEU A 259 8.71 4.11 -6.63
C LEU A 259 7.38 4.20 -5.89
N LEU A 260 7.32 3.76 -4.63
CA LEU A 260 6.10 3.82 -3.83
C LEU A 260 5.61 5.26 -3.69
N LEU A 261 6.53 6.19 -3.40
CA LEU A 261 6.20 7.62 -3.30
C LEU A 261 5.66 8.16 -4.63
N ALA A 262 6.26 7.79 -5.76
CA ALA A 262 5.78 8.20 -7.07
C ALA A 262 4.38 7.64 -7.40
N MET A 263 4.07 6.41 -6.99
CA MET A 263 2.74 5.82 -7.13
C MET A 263 1.70 6.56 -6.26
N PHE A 264 2.06 7.00 -5.06
CA PHE A 264 1.20 7.86 -4.24
C PHE A 264 0.95 9.22 -4.88
N GLU A 265 1.96 9.83 -5.51
CA GLU A 265 1.79 11.09 -6.26
C GLU A 265 0.86 10.90 -7.47
N ASP A 266 0.98 9.78 -8.18
CA ASP A 266 0.04 9.44 -9.25
C ASP A 266 -1.40 9.39 -8.71
N MET A 267 -1.66 8.68 -7.59
CA MET A 267 -2.99 8.55 -6.98
C MET A 267 -3.61 9.88 -6.48
N ARG A 268 -2.82 10.96 -6.38
CA ARG A 268 -3.33 12.31 -6.07
C ARG A 268 -3.85 13.06 -7.29
N THR A 269 -3.64 12.51 -8.48
CA THR A 269 -4.07 13.10 -9.75
C THR A 269 -5.20 12.29 -10.37
N LYS A 270 -5.83 12.84 -11.42
CA LYS A 270 -6.88 12.12 -12.14
C LYS A 270 -6.22 11.03 -12.99
N PRO A 271 -6.59 9.75 -12.83
CA PRO A 271 -6.04 8.68 -13.65
C PRO A 271 -6.31 8.90 -15.15
N PRO A 272 -5.43 8.43 -16.05
CA PRO A 272 -5.70 8.43 -17.47
C PRO A 272 -7.06 7.78 -17.79
N ALA A 273 -7.73 8.25 -18.83
CA ALA A 273 -8.94 7.59 -19.30
C ALA A 273 -8.61 6.18 -19.82
N GLY A 274 -9.49 5.22 -19.54
CA GLY A 274 -9.37 3.88 -20.11
C GLY A 274 -9.52 3.90 -21.62
N VAL A 275 -8.91 2.92 -22.29
CA VAL A 275 -9.13 2.72 -23.73
C VAL A 275 -10.55 2.18 -23.96
N SER A 276 -11.25 2.72 -24.96
CA SER A 276 -12.59 2.26 -25.31
C SER A 276 -12.56 0.82 -25.80
N TYR A 277 -13.36 -0.05 -25.19
CA TYR A 277 -13.57 -1.42 -25.66
C TYR A 277 -14.74 -1.46 -26.64
N SER A 278 -14.49 -1.81 -27.90
CA SER A 278 -15.54 -2.33 -28.77
C SER A 278 -15.77 -3.79 -28.41
N LEU A 279 -17.00 -4.17 -28.07
CA LEU A 279 -17.35 -5.60 -27.95
C LEU A 279 -16.93 -6.33 -29.24
N PRO A 280 -16.28 -7.51 -29.15
CA PRO A 280 -16.12 -8.38 -30.30
C PRO A 280 -17.52 -8.67 -30.86
N GLN A 281 -17.70 -8.48 -32.17
CA GLN A 281 -18.92 -8.88 -32.88
C GLN A 281 -19.08 -10.41 -32.88
#